data_AF-A0A6J5CP51-F1
#
_entry.id   AF-A0A6J5CP51-F1
#
_cell.length_a   1.000
_cell.length_b   1.000
_cell.length_c   1.000
_cell.angle_alpha   90.00
_cell.angle_beta   90.00
_cell.angle_gamma   90.00
#
_symmetry.space_group_name_H-M   'P 1'
#
loop_
_entity.id
_entity.type
_entity.pdbx_description
1 polymer ?
#
loop_
_entity_poly.entity_id
_entity_poly.type
_entity_poly.pdbx_seq_one_letter_code
_entity_poly.pdbx_strand_id
1 'polypeptide(L)'
;MTALTCRYAVGRWESLWASEPYLSHRIVIDLPARKVVAGEHRFRKAWHYMSMSDLECMQQELDETYNDIFDDPHEYNFQVMDEPPGWALQAWPWPRVAALTDDENDQ
;
A
#
# COMPACT_ATOMS: atom_id res chain seq x y z
N MET A 1 26.14 -11.27 -9.38
CA MET A 1 25.02 -10.72 -10.18
C MET A 1 23.88 -10.53 -9.21
N THR A 2 23.72 -9.32 -8.68
CA THR A 2 22.54 -8.98 -7.86
C THR A 2 21.36 -8.95 -8.81
N ALA A 3 20.49 -9.96 -8.71
CA ALA A 3 19.18 -9.88 -9.33
C ALA A 3 18.55 -8.58 -8.83
N LEU A 4 18.19 -7.69 -9.76
CA LEU A 4 17.26 -6.61 -9.46
C LEU A 4 15.92 -7.31 -9.22
N THR A 5 15.74 -7.80 -8.00
CA THR A 5 14.47 -8.30 -7.51
C THR A 5 13.60 -7.08 -7.33
N CYS A 6 12.93 -6.70 -8.40
CA CYS A 6 11.56 -6.23 -8.44
C CYS A 6 10.95 -6.20 -7.03
N ARG A 7 11.02 -5.02 -6.40
CA ARG A 7 10.84 -4.87 -4.95
C ARG A 7 9.41 -4.53 -4.57
N TYR A 8 8.72 -3.80 -5.44
CA TYR A 8 7.42 -3.23 -5.14
C TYR A 8 6.34 -3.84 -6.02
N ALA A 9 5.21 -4.19 -5.42
CA ALA A 9 3.99 -4.45 -6.16
C ALA A 9 3.07 -3.23 -6.05
N VAL A 10 2.63 -2.72 -7.20
CA VAL A 10 1.82 -1.52 -7.33
C VAL A 10 0.52 -1.89 -8.02
N GLY A 11 -0.59 -1.68 -7.35
CA GLY A 11 -1.89 -2.09 -7.86
C GLY A 11 -2.99 -1.12 -7.53
N ARG A 12 -4.10 -1.28 -8.25
CA ARG A 12 -5.38 -0.67 -7.87
C ARG A 12 -6.23 -1.73 -7.21
N TRP A 13 -6.92 -1.30 -6.17
CA TRP A 13 -7.82 -2.12 -5.38
C TRP A 13 -9.15 -1.40 -5.25
N GLU A 14 -10.26 -2.09 -5.39
CA GLU A 14 -11.58 -1.50 -5.08
C GLU A 14 -11.93 -1.81 -3.63
N SER A 15 -12.44 -0.82 -2.89
CA SER A 15 -12.71 -0.97 -1.46
C SER A 15 -13.60 -2.17 -1.17
N LEU A 16 -13.13 -2.99 -0.23
CA LEU A 16 -13.87 -4.10 0.36
C LEU A 16 -14.65 -3.66 1.60
N TRP A 17 -14.45 -2.43 2.06
CA TRP A 17 -15.12 -1.90 3.24
C TRP A 17 -16.59 -1.65 2.94
N ALA A 18 -17.47 -2.32 3.69
CA ALA A 18 -18.92 -2.15 3.59
C ALA A 18 -19.39 -0.70 3.82
N SER A 19 -18.60 0.11 4.53
CA SER A 19 -18.86 1.52 4.82
C SER A 19 -18.61 2.43 3.61
N GLU A 20 -17.72 2.05 2.69
CA GLU A 20 -17.35 2.85 1.52
C GLU A 20 -17.25 2.00 0.25
N PRO A 21 -18.35 1.35 -0.17
CA PRO A 21 -18.36 0.56 -1.40
C PRO A 21 -17.96 1.47 -2.57
N TYR A 22 -17.10 0.97 -3.46
CA TYR A 22 -16.56 1.66 -4.66
C TYR A 22 -15.46 2.70 -4.44
N LEU A 23 -14.91 2.87 -3.23
CA LEU A 23 -13.72 3.70 -3.06
C LEU A 23 -12.54 3.03 -3.79
N SER A 24 -12.01 3.64 -4.85
CA SER A 24 -10.82 3.10 -5.52
C SER A 24 -9.59 3.42 -4.69
N HIS A 25 -8.81 2.41 -4.36
CA HIS A 25 -7.51 2.54 -3.74
C HIS A 25 -6.40 2.27 -4.76
N ARG A 26 -5.25 2.89 -4.56
CA ARG A 26 -4.00 2.44 -5.17
C ARG A 26 -2.99 2.27 -4.06
N ILE A 27 -2.32 1.13 -4.02
CA ILE A 27 -1.39 0.79 -2.94
C ILE A 27 -0.05 0.34 -3.50
N VAL A 28 0.98 0.45 -2.65
CA VAL A 28 2.33 -0.03 -2.90
C VAL A 28 2.70 -1.00 -1.80
N ILE A 29 3.10 -2.19 -2.19
CA ILE A 29 3.55 -3.27 -1.31
C ILE A 29 5.06 -3.44 -1.51
N ASP A 30 5.84 -3.42 -0.44
CA ASP A 30 7.22 -3.92 -0.43
C ASP A 30 7.15 -5.45 -0.30
N LEU A 31 7.46 -6.16 -1.39
CA LEU A 31 7.35 -7.62 -1.50
C LEU A 31 8.33 -8.33 -0.55
N PRO A 32 9.63 -7.99 -0.49
CA PRO A 32 10.54 -8.56 0.50
C PRO A 32 10.09 -8.39 1.96
N ALA A 33 9.49 -7.24 2.28
CA ALA A 33 8.98 -6.97 3.63
C ALA A 33 7.55 -7.48 3.87
N ARG A 34 6.87 -8.00 2.82
CA ARG A 34 5.43 -8.35 2.80
C ARG A 34 4.57 -7.26 3.44
N LYS A 35 4.83 -5.99 3.08
CA LYS A 35 4.24 -4.84 3.77
C LYS A 35 3.67 -3.79 2.84
N VAL A 36 2.47 -3.28 3.15
CA VAL A 36 1.92 -2.09 2.51
C VAL A 36 2.68 -0.86 3.00
N VAL A 37 3.32 -0.14 2.08
CA VAL A 37 4.21 1.00 2.38
C VAL A 37 3.66 2.34 1.90
N ALA A 38 2.68 2.35 0.98
CA ALA A 38 1.81 3.49 0.67
C ALA A 38 0.44 3.01 0.24
N GLY A 39 -0.49 3.93 0.37
CA GLY A 39 -1.75 3.88 -0.33
C GLY A 39 -2.32 5.27 -0.51
N GLU A 40 -3.20 5.38 -1.49
CA GLU A 40 -4.10 6.50 -1.64
C GLU A 40 -5.50 5.98 -1.90
N HIS A 41 -6.49 6.64 -1.32
CA HIS A 41 -7.87 6.46 -1.71
C HIS A 41 -8.31 7.55 -2.69
N ARG A 42 -9.25 7.20 -3.56
CA ARG A 42 -9.88 8.14 -4.49
C ARG A 42 -11.17 8.67 -3.89
N PHE A 43 -11.10 9.87 -3.34
CA PHE A 43 -12.25 10.57 -2.77
C PHE A 43 -12.57 11.83 -3.58
N ARG A 44 -13.85 12.10 -3.87
CA ARG A 44 -14.32 13.29 -4.64
C ARG A 44 -13.53 13.56 -5.94
N LYS A 45 -13.20 12.50 -6.68
CA LYS A 45 -12.41 12.52 -7.94
C LYS A 45 -10.93 12.92 -7.77
N ALA A 46 -10.45 13.15 -6.56
CA ALA A 46 -9.05 13.39 -6.24
C ALA A 46 -8.44 12.17 -5.54
N TRP A 47 -7.12 12.07 -5.60
CA TRP A 47 -6.37 11.08 -4.83
C TRP A 47 -5.88 11.72 -3.54
N HIS A 48 -6.03 11.00 -2.44
CA HIS A 48 -5.63 11.44 -1.11
C HIS A 48 -4.80 10.35 -0.45
N TYR A 49 -3.69 10.74 0.17
CA TYR A 49 -2.82 9.82 0.90
C TYR A 49 -3.57 9.15 2.05
N MET A 50 -3.38 7.85 2.16
CA MET A 50 -3.81 7.08 3.32
C MET A 50 -2.98 7.47 4.55
N SER A 51 -3.65 7.56 5.69
CA SER A 51 -3.01 7.67 7.00
C SER A 51 -2.29 6.37 7.37
N MET A 52 -1.48 6.39 8.44
CA MET A 52 -0.84 5.16 8.93
C MET A 52 -1.86 4.11 9.34
N SER A 53 -2.94 4.51 10.02
CA SER A 53 -4.02 3.61 10.44
C SER A 53 -4.77 3.00 9.25
N ASP A 54 -4.95 3.75 8.16
CA ASP A 54 -5.54 3.21 6.93
C ASP A 54 -4.66 2.13 6.31
N LEU A 55 -3.33 2.29 6.37
CA LEU A 55 -2.38 1.30 5.86
C LEU A 55 -2.31 0.07 6.76
N GLU A 56 -2.42 0.22 8.07
CA GLU A 56 -2.51 -0.91 9.00
C GLU A 56 -3.79 -1.71 8.76
N CYS A 57 -4.91 -1.04 8.54
CA CYS A 57 -6.17 -1.69 8.17
C CYS A 57 -6.05 -2.43 6.83
N MET A 58 -5.43 -1.80 5.82
CA MET A 58 -5.17 -2.44 4.53
C MET A 58 -4.23 -3.64 4.66
N GLN A 59 -3.17 -3.52 5.46
CA GLN A 59 -2.24 -4.61 5.73
C GLN A 59 -2.98 -5.81 6.34
N GLN A 60 -3.82 -5.55 7.35
CA GLN A 60 -4.60 -6.59 8.01
C GLN A 60 -5.53 -7.33 7.03
N GLU A 61 -6.26 -6.59 6.18
CA GLU A 61 -7.13 -7.19 5.17
C GLU A 61 -6.34 -8.08 4.19
N LEU A 62 -5.16 -7.63 3.74
CA LEU A 62 -4.30 -8.42 2.87
C LEU A 62 -3.75 -9.66 3.59
N ASP A 63 -3.33 -9.54 4.85
CA ASP A 63 -2.84 -10.67 5.62
C ASP A 63 -3.93 -11.73 5.87
N GLU A 64 -5.16 -11.30 6.17
CA GLU A 64 -6.27 -12.21 6.52
C GLU A 64 -6.96 -12.83 5.30
N THR A 65 -7.12 -12.07 4.22
CA THR A 65 -7.98 -12.48 3.09
C THR A 65 -7.21 -12.71 1.78
N TYR A 66 -6.09 -12.03 1.57
CA TYR A 66 -5.37 -12.01 0.29
C TYR A 66 -3.87 -12.25 0.48
N ASN A 67 -3.48 -13.13 1.40
CA ASN A 67 -2.09 -13.31 1.81
C ASN A 67 -1.17 -13.73 0.65
N ASP A 68 -1.73 -14.45 -0.32
CA ASP A 68 -1.09 -14.88 -1.54
C ASP A 68 -0.66 -13.73 -2.46
N ILE A 69 -1.21 -12.51 -2.29
CA ILE A 69 -0.79 -11.32 -3.06
C ILE A 69 0.70 -10.99 -2.90
N PHE A 70 1.28 -11.36 -1.76
CA PHE A 70 2.70 -11.12 -1.47
C PHE A 70 3.61 -12.10 -2.22
N ASP A 71 3.07 -13.25 -2.64
CA ASP A 71 3.79 -14.31 -3.34
C ASP A 71 3.55 -14.22 -4.86
N ASP A 72 2.31 -13.97 -5.28
CA ASP A 72 1.93 -13.71 -6.68
C ASP A 72 1.03 -12.47 -6.84
N PRO A 73 1.61 -11.26 -6.84
CA PRO A 73 0.84 -10.02 -7.03
C PRO A 73 0.14 -9.94 -8.40
N HIS A 74 0.57 -10.71 -9.40
CA HIS A 74 -0.01 -10.63 -10.74
C HIS A 74 -1.43 -11.20 -10.82
N GLU A 75 -1.78 -12.19 -9.99
CA GLU A 75 -3.16 -12.72 -9.90
C GLU A 75 -4.16 -11.63 -9.50
N TYR A 76 -3.67 -10.60 -8.81
CA TYR A 76 -4.44 -9.45 -8.33
C TYR A 76 -4.36 -8.23 -9.25
N ASN A 77 -3.79 -8.37 -10.45
CA ASN A 77 -3.50 -7.27 -11.39
C ASN A 77 -2.53 -6.21 -10.84
N PHE A 78 -1.63 -6.59 -9.92
CA PHE A 78 -0.57 -5.70 -9.48
C PHE A 78 0.60 -5.78 -10.46
N GLN A 79 1.19 -4.62 -10.72
CA GLN A 79 2.42 -4.50 -11.48
C GLN A 79 3.60 -4.56 -10.52
N VAL A 80 4.52 -5.48 -10.77
CA VAL A 80 5.78 -5.54 -10.04
C VAL A 80 6.79 -4.58 -10.66
N MET A 81 7.47 -3.80 -9.82
CA MET A 81 8.36 -2.71 -10.20
C MET A 81 9.58 -2.66 -9.28
N ASP A 82 10.73 -2.23 -9.80
CA ASP A 82 11.94 -2.01 -9.00
C ASP A 82 11.87 -0.76 -8.13
N GLU A 83 11.15 0.26 -8.62
CA GLU A 83 10.99 1.55 -7.96
C GLU A 83 9.51 1.85 -7.68
N PRO A 84 9.20 2.51 -6.56
CA PRO A 84 7.84 2.91 -6.26
C PRO A 84 7.38 4.02 -7.23
N PRO A 85 6.07 4.13 -7.47
CA PRO A 85 5.54 5.14 -8.38
C PRO A 85 5.68 6.54 -7.78
N GLY A 86 5.84 7.55 -8.64
CA GLY A 86 6.12 8.93 -8.21
C GLY A 86 5.10 9.55 -7.24
N TRP A 87 3.83 9.13 -7.30
CA TRP A 87 2.82 9.58 -6.34
C TRP A 87 3.10 9.06 -4.92
N ALA A 88 3.63 7.84 -4.77
CA ALA A 88 3.95 7.27 -3.48
C ALA A 88 5.15 8.01 -2.85
N LEU A 89 6.12 8.42 -3.67
CA LEU A 89 7.25 9.26 -3.26
C LEU A 89 6.85 10.66 -2.79
N GLN A 90 5.73 11.19 -3.29
CA GLN A 90 5.20 12.50 -2.89
C GLN A 90 4.43 12.47 -1.57
N ALA A 91 4.18 11.28 -1.01
CA ALA A 91 3.49 11.10 0.25
C ALA A 91 4.44 11.35 1.43
N TRP A 92 4.07 12.21 2.39
CA TRP A 92 4.87 12.43 3.60
C TRP A 92 4.28 11.72 4.83
N PRO A 93 5.08 11.01 5.67
CA PRO A 93 6.45 10.52 5.43
C PRO A 93 6.46 9.23 4.60
N TRP A 94 7.38 9.12 3.63
CA TRP A 94 7.57 7.92 2.80
C TRP A 94 8.92 7.22 3.09
N PRO A 95 8.98 5.87 3.13
CA PRO A 95 7.84 4.95 3.11
C PRO A 95 7.02 5.06 4.41
N ARG A 96 5.69 4.91 4.30
CA ARG A 96 4.75 4.99 5.43
C ARG A 96 4.79 3.68 6.23
N VAL A 97 5.93 3.41 6.86
CA VAL A 97 6.17 2.20 7.66
C VAL A 97 6.18 2.62 9.11
N ALA A 98 5.39 1.96 9.96
CA ALA A 98 5.30 2.26 11.40
C ALA A 98 6.67 2.31 12.11
N ALA A 99 7.71 1.71 11.52
CA ALA A 99 9.08 1.75 12.01
C ALA A 99 9.79 3.13 11.92
N LEU A 100 9.08 4.20 11.53
CA LEU A 100 9.63 5.57 11.46
C LEU A 100 8.85 6.63 12.26
N THR A 101 7.90 6.23 13.10
CA THR A 101 7.34 7.14 14.11
C THR A 101 7.26 6.42 15.44
N ASP A 102 8.43 6.18 16.04
CA ASP A 102 8.55 6.23 17.49
C ASP A 102 8.66 7.72 17.85
N ASP A 103 7.52 8.39 17.85
CA ASP A 103 7.32 9.62 18.62
C ASP A 103 5.85 9.59 19.05
N GLU A 104 5.64 8.96 20.20
CA GLU A 104 4.53 9.29 21.07
C GLU A 104 4.54 10.81 21.26
N ASN A 105 3.71 11.57 20.53
CA ASN A 105 3.32 12.87 21.07
C ASN A 105 2.00 13.48 20.54
N ASP A 106 1.16 13.78 21.54
CA ASP A 106 0.08 14.77 21.60
C ASP A 106 -1.13 14.64 20.65
N GLN A 107 -2.22 14.01 21.15
CA GLN A 107 -3.34 14.79 21.72
C GLN A 107 -4.25 13.97 22.65
#